data_AF-A0A7Y6PJN5-F1
#
_entry.id   AF-A0A7Y6PJN5-F1
#
_cell.length_a   1.000
_cell.length_b   1.000
_cell.length_c   1.000
_cell.angle_alpha   90.00
_cell.angle_beta   90.00
_cell.angle_gamma   90.00
#
_symmetry.space_group_name_H-M   'P 1'
#
loop_
_entity.id
_entity.type
_entity.pdbx_description
1 polymer ?
#
loop_
_entity_poly.entity_id
_entity_poly.type
_entity_poly.pdbx_seq_one_letter_code
_entity_poly.pdbx_strand_id
1 'polypeptide(L)' 'LALATWCRRGTHGPVDLREAARWYFALLAAGNADALHELQQIAKDIGEEALQEAARAAGDVTLALGLAQQE' A
#
# COMPACT_ATOMS: atom_id res chain seq x y z
N LEU A 1 0.29 -8.53 -11.30
CA LEU A 1 1.47 -9.15 -10.63
C LEU A 1 2.79 -8.41 -10.92
N ALA A 2 3.05 -7.83 -12.10
CA ALA A 2 4.32 -7.16 -12.40
C ALA A 2 4.55 -5.80 -11.66
N LEU A 3 3.51 -5.02 -11.39
CA LEU A 3 3.63 -3.68 -10.76
C LEU A 3 3.83 -3.74 -9.23
N ALA A 4 3.24 -4.71 -8.54
CA ALA A 4 3.49 -4.93 -7.11
C ALA A 4 4.95 -5.35 -6.84
N THR A 5 5.51 -6.19 -7.72
CA THR A 5 6.94 -6.57 -7.65
C THR A 5 7.89 -5.42 -7.94
N TRP A 6 7.47 -4.39 -8.69
CA TRP A 6 8.27 -3.18 -8.90
C TRP A 6 8.48 -2.39 -7.61
N CYS A 7 7.48 -2.35 -6.73
CA CYS A 7 7.64 -1.69 -5.44
C CYS A 7 8.51 -2.48 -4.47
N ARG A 8 8.59 -3.81 -4.59
CA ARG A 8 9.41 -4.61 -3.67
C ARG A 8 10.90 -4.69 -4.05
N ARG A 9 11.25 -4.49 -5.33
CA ARG A 9 12.63 -4.55 -5.82
C ARG A 9 13.02 -3.18 -6.39
N GLY A 10 13.72 -2.38 -5.59
CA GLY A 10 14.28 -1.06 -5.94
C GLY A 10 15.34 -1.12 -7.04
N THR A 11 14.95 -1.61 -8.21
CA THR A 11 15.86 -1.93 -9.32
C THR A 11 15.99 -0.77 -10.32
N HIS A 12 15.26 0.34 -10.12
CA HIS A 12 15.34 1.55 -10.96
C HIS A 12 15.33 2.87 -10.17
N GLY A 13 15.57 2.85 -8.86
CA GLY A 13 15.51 4.02 -8.00
C GLY A 13 15.08 3.67 -6.57
N PRO A 14 15.06 4.64 -5.64
CA PRO A 14 14.54 4.42 -4.29
C PRO A 14 13.09 3.93 -4.38
N VAL A 15 12.79 2.84 -3.67
CA VAL A 15 11.42 2.31 -3.56
C VAL A 15 10.56 3.37 -2.92
N ASP A 16 9.61 3.92 -3.68
CA ASP A 16 8.57 4.76 -3.11
C ASP A 16 7.50 3.85 -2.52
N LEU A 17 7.64 3.58 -1.23
CA LEU A 17 6.68 2.77 -0.47
C LEU A 17 5.28 3.41 -0.43
N ARG A 18 5.18 4.72 -0.66
CA ARG A 18 3.90 5.47 -0.74
C ARG A 18 3.18 5.13 -2.03
N GLU A 19 3.93 5.12 -3.14
CA GLU A 19 3.45 4.64 -4.44
C GLU A 19 3.05 3.15 -4.35
N ALA A 20 3.85 2.33 -3.64
CA ALA A 20 3.55 0.92 -3.41
C ALA A 20 2.21 0.69 -2.73
N ALA A 21 1.98 1.39 -1.61
CA ALA A 21 0.73 1.30 -0.89
C ALA A 21 -0.47 1.66 -1.79
N ARG A 22 -0.34 2.69 -2.63
CA ARG A 22 -1.39 3.10 -3.59
C ARG A 22 -1.74 1.97 -4.57
N TRP A 23 -0.74 1.28 -5.12
CA TRP A 23 -0.96 0.15 -6.00
C TRP A 23 -1.62 -1.04 -5.30
N TYR A 24 -1.24 -1.30 -4.04
CA TYR A 24 -1.86 -2.37 -3.26
C TYR A 24 -3.31 -2.07 -2.88
N PHE A 25 -3.66 -0.82 -2.57
CA PHE A 25 -5.06 -0.40 -2.43
C PHE A 25 -5.87 -0.64 -3.71
N ALA A 26 -5.31 -0.29 -4.87
CA ALA A 26 -5.97 -0.56 -6.15
C ALA A 26 -6.17 -2.07 -6.41
N LEU A 27 -5.20 -2.90 -6.01
CA LEU A 27 -5.31 -4.37 -6.11
C LEU A 27 -6.35 -4.94 -5.14
N LEU A 28 -6.46 -4.39 -3.93
CA LEU A 28 -7.51 -4.75 -2.98
C LEU A 28 -8.90 -4.41 -3.51
N ALA A 29 -9.08 -3.23 -4.09
CA ALA A 29 -10.32 -2.82 -4.76
C ALA A 29 -10.67 -3.75 -5.93
N ALA A 30 -9.67 -4.34 -6.59
CA ALA A 30 -9.85 -5.36 -7.62
C ALA A 30 -10.11 -6.77 -7.08
N GLY A 31 -10.25 -6.95 -5.75
CA GLY A 31 -10.53 -8.22 -5.10
C GLY A 31 -9.31 -9.12 -4.87
N ASN A 32 -8.10 -8.57 -4.97
CA ASN A 32 -6.88 -9.32 -4.70
C ASN A 32 -6.56 -9.32 -3.19
N ALA A 33 -6.90 -10.41 -2.51
CA ALA A 33 -6.66 -10.56 -1.07
C ALA A 33 -5.17 -10.61 -0.70
N ASP A 34 -4.28 -11.05 -1.60
CA ASP A 34 -2.83 -11.11 -1.33
C ASP A 34 -2.23 -9.69 -1.15
N ALA A 35 -2.86 -8.69 -1.77
CA ALA A 35 -2.45 -7.29 -1.62
C ALA A 35 -2.63 -6.78 -0.18
N LEU A 36 -3.50 -7.39 0.64
CA LEU A 36 -3.69 -6.99 2.03
C LEU A 36 -2.43 -7.29 2.85
N HIS A 37 -1.84 -8.46 2.64
CA HIS A 37 -0.66 -8.89 3.39
C HIS A 37 0.55 -7.98 3.09
N GLU A 38 0.76 -7.67 1.81
CA GLU A 38 1.82 -6.76 1.38
C GLU A 38 1.58 -5.33 1.87
N LEU A 39 0.32 -4.85 1.82
CA LEU A 39 -0.05 -3.53 2.32
C LEU A 39 0.19 -3.41 3.83
N GLN A 40 -0.11 -4.45 4.61
CA GLN A 40 0.15 -4.49 6.05
C GLN A 40 1.65 -4.41 6.38
N GLN A 41 2.53 -5.00 5.56
CA GLN A 41 3.97 -4.87 5.76
C GLN A 41 4.41 -3.42 5.49
N ILE A 42 3.97 -2.85 4.37
CA ILE A 42 4.35 -1.49 3.96
C ILE A 42 3.80 -0.43 4.92
N ALA A 43 2.58 -0.61 5.43
CA ALA A 43 1.95 0.30 6.39
C ALA A 43 2.82 0.52 7.65
N LYS A 44 3.54 -0.51 8.11
CA LYS A 44 4.44 -0.43 9.26
C LYS A 44 5.69 0.41 8.97
N ASP A 45 6.13 0.44 7.72
CA ASP A 45 7.37 1.12 7.32
C ASP A 45 7.16 2.60 6.98
N ILE A 46 6.01 2.98 6.38
CA ILE A 46 5.76 4.36 5.91
C ILE A 46 5.04 5.25 6.92
N GLY A 47 4.42 4.64 7.94
CA GLY A 47 3.60 5.34 8.93
C GLY A 47 2.22 5.75 8.42
N GLU A 48 1.36 6.13 9.37
CA GLU A 48 -0.06 6.38 9.11
C GLU A 48 -0.32 7.49 8.09
N GLU A 49 0.41 8.60 8.16
CA GLU A 49 0.19 9.75 7.27
C GLU A 49 0.45 9.39 5.80
N ALA A 50 1.53 8.66 5.54
CA ALA A 50 1.88 8.20 4.20
C ALA A 50 0.87 7.15 3.68
N LEU A 51 0.38 6.30 4.58
CA LEU A 51 -0.64 5.30 4.26
C LEU A 51 -1.98 5.96 3.91
N GLN A 52 -2.43 6.95 4.69
CA GLN A 52 -3.65 7.71 4.44
C GLN A 52 -3.58 8.45 3.10
N GLU A 53 -2.44 9.04 2.75
CA GLU A 53 -2.26 9.70 1.46
C GLU A 53 -2.31 8.71 0.29
N ALA A 54 -1.65 7.55 0.43
CA ALA A 54 -1.69 6.48 -0.57
C ALA A 54 -3.11 5.93 -0.79
N ALA A 55 -3.84 5.77 0.32
CA ALA A 55 -5.23 5.32 0.35
C ALA A 55 -6.17 6.34 -0.31
N ARG A 56 -5.97 7.63 0.00
CA ARG A 56 -6.68 8.74 -0.65
C ARG A 56 -6.40 8.80 -2.15
N ALA A 57 -5.15 8.62 -2.56
CA ALA A 57 -4.75 8.61 -3.96
C ALA A 57 -5.29 7.38 -4.72
N ALA A 58 -5.55 6.27 -4.03
CA ALA A 58 -6.22 5.09 -4.56
C ALA A 58 -7.76 5.18 -4.53
N GLY A 59 -8.32 6.15 -3.80
CA GLY A 59 -9.75 6.33 -3.62
C GLY A 59 -10.39 5.47 -2.53
N ASP A 60 -9.59 4.84 -1.67
CA ASP A 60 -10.07 3.95 -0.60
C ASP A 60 -9.39 4.29 0.74
N VAL A 61 -9.97 5.23 1.49
CA VAL A 61 -9.42 5.69 2.78
C VAL A 61 -9.85 4.81 3.96
N THR A 62 -10.95 4.06 3.81
CA THR A 62 -11.55 3.26 4.89
C THR A 62 -10.61 2.17 5.37
N LEU A 63 -9.90 1.55 4.42
CA LEU A 63 -9.01 0.43 4.69
C LEU A 63 -7.70 0.92 5.36
N ALA A 64 -7.21 2.12 5.04
CA ALA A 64 -6.06 2.72 5.73
C ALA A 64 -6.34 3.03 7.20
N LEU A 65 -7.51 3.58 7.51
CA LEU A 65 -7.92 3.85 8.89
C LEU A 65 -8.03 2.56 9.71
N GLY A 66 -8.58 1.49 9.10
CA GLY A 66 -8.68 0.18 9.76
C GLY A 66 -7.32 -0.46 10.06
N LEU A 67 -6.32 -0.27 9.19
CA LEU A 67 -4.96 -0.78 9.40
C LEU A 67 -4.16 0.03 10.42
N ALA A 68 -4.40 1.34 10.51
CA ALA A 68 -3.73 2.21 11.48
C ALA A 68 -4.23 2.01 12.92
N GLN A 69 -5.48 1.55 13.11
CA GLN A 69 -6.06 1.32 14.44
C GLN A 69 -5.82 -0.07 15.02
N GLN A 70 -5.07 -0.93 14.32
CA GLN A 70 -4.69 -2.27 14.78
C GLN A 70 -3.31 -2.19 15.46
N GLU A 71 -3.24 -1.56 16.64
CA GLU A 71 -2.07 -1.60 17.53
C GLU A 71 -2.21 -2.67 18.62
#